data_AF-A0A7J8RG79-F1
#
_entry.id   AF-A0A7J8RG79-F1
#
_cell.length_a   1.000
_cell.length_b   1.000
_cell.length_c   1.000
_cell.angle_alpha   90.00
_cell.angle_beta   90.00
_cell.angle_gamma   90.00
#
_symmetry.space_group_name_H-M   'P 1'
#
loop_
_entity.id
_entity.type
_entity.pdbx_description
1 polymer ?
#
loop_
_entity_poly.entity_id
_entity_poly.type
_entity_poly.pdbx_seq_one_letter_code
_entity_poly.pdbx_strand_id
1 'polypeptide(L)'
;MSMVDNLSSNESDDERGKKEILQRMECFNRLFVVASSSVQLYYEKYIFKQPCMGSKQSGEAWILEILDGHGSCCMINFRMSKIAPVQKFPNIEKDFKGLEQQ
;
A
#
# COMPACT_ATOMS: atom_id res chain seq x y z
N MET A 1 17.01 37.14 61.57
CA MET A 1 17.32 35.73 61.26
C MET A 1 16.06 35.07 60.72
N SER A 2 16.10 34.61 59.46
CA SER A 2 15.34 33.47 58.88
C SER A 2 13.81 33.60 58.72
N MET A 3 13.18 33.27 57.60
CA MET A 3 13.59 32.81 56.26
C MET A 3 12.40 33.17 55.35
N VAL A 4 12.65 33.95 54.30
CA VAL A 4 11.76 34.02 53.15
C VAL A 4 12.30 32.98 52.19
N ASP A 5 11.65 31.82 52.11
CA ASP A 5 11.97 30.85 51.05
C ASP A 5 10.69 30.30 50.43
N ASN A 6 10.28 31.02 49.37
CA ASN A 6 9.86 30.50 48.07
C ASN A 6 8.98 29.22 48.04
N LEU A 7 7.67 29.42 48.15
CA LEU A 7 6.68 28.54 47.50
C LEU A 7 6.44 29.05 46.08
N SER A 8 7.44 28.94 45.21
CA SER A 8 7.28 29.21 43.78
C SER A 8 8.18 28.26 42.99
N SER A 9 7.73 27.02 42.85
CA SER A 9 8.20 26.10 41.82
C SER A 9 7.27 24.90 41.88
N ASN A 10 6.39 24.76 40.89
CA ASN A 10 5.76 23.49 40.47
C ASN A 10 4.84 23.67 39.24
N GLU A 11 4.33 24.88 38.94
CA GLU A 11 3.48 25.07 37.74
C GLU A 11 4.25 25.11 36.41
N SER A 12 5.53 25.53 36.42
CA SER A 12 6.32 25.69 35.19
C SER A 12 6.75 24.37 34.54
N ASP A 13 6.90 23.29 35.33
CA ASP A 13 7.32 21.99 34.82
C ASP A 13 6.16 21.17 34.24
N ASP A 14 4.94 21.34 34.78
CA ASP A 14 3.73 20.71 34.24
C ASP A 14 3.38 21.26 32.84
N GLU A 15 3.48 22.57 32.64
CA GLU A 15 3.25 23.21 31.33
C GLU A 15 4.31 22.86 30.28
N ARG A 16 5.57 22.65 30.71
CA ARG A 16 6.64 22.17 29.82
C ARG A 16 6.33 20.76 29.32
N GLY A 17 5.92 19.86 30.21
CA GLY A 17 5.54 18.49 29.86
C GLY A 17 4.36 18.43 28.88
N LYS A 18 3.33 19.24 29.10
CA LYS A 18 2.18 19.35 28.18
C LYS A 18 2.59 19.80 26.79
N LYS A 19 3.48 20.80 26.69
CA LYS A 19 3.97 21.31 25.40
C LYS A 19 4.74 20.26 24.61
N GLU A 20 5.56 19.45 25.27
CA GLU A 20 6.29 18.35 24.62
C GLU A 20 5.36 17.24 24.11
N ILE A 21 4.33 16.90 24.89
CA ILE A 21 3.32 15.91 24.48
C ILE A 21 2.55 16.41 23.25
N LEU A 22 2.11 17.66 23.26
CA LEU A 22 1.41 18.28 22.13
C LEU A 22 2.28 18.29 20.87
N GLN A 23 3.57 18.64 21.01
CA GLN A 23 4.50 18.65 19.89
C GLN A 23 4.70 17.24 19.31
N ARG A 24 4.85 16.22 20.16
CA ARG A 24 4.97 14.82 19.71
C ARG A 24 3.71 14.34 19.00
N MET A 25 2.54 14.70 19.52
CA MET A 25 1.26 14.39 18.91
C MET A 25 1.13 15.06 17.54
N GLU A 26 1.54 16.32 17.41
CA GLU A 26 1.54 17.03 16.12
C GLU A 26 2.49 16.35 15.12
N CYS A 27 3.70 16.00 15.54
CA CYS A 27 4.65 15.26 14.70
C CYS A 27 4.08 13.91 14.23
N PHE A 28 3.45 13.16 15.15
CA PHE A 28 2.81 11.88 14.83
C PHE A 28 1.65 12.07 13.86
N ASN A 29 0.78 13.05 14.09
CA ASN A 29 -0.36 13.34 13.22
C ASN A 29 0.11 13.72 11.81
N ARG A 30 1.16 14.53 11.67
CA ARG A 30 1.74 14.86 10.36
C ARG A 30 2.25 13.62 9.64
N LEU A 31 2.99 12.76 10.34
CA LEU A 31 3.48 11.50 9.77
C LEU A 31 2.34 10.58 9.36
N PHE A 32 1.32 10.46 10.22
CA PHE A 32 0.14 9.64 9.98
C PHE A 32 -0.63 10.12 8.74
N VAL A 33 -0.85 11.43 8.59
CA VAL A 33 -1.52 12.01 7.41
C VAL A 33 -0.73 11.73 6.14
N VAL A 34 0.59 11.91 6.15
CA VAL A 34 1.42 11.65 4.96
C VAL A 34 1.42 10.16 4.59
N ALA A 35 1.55 9.27 5.58
CA ALA A 35 1.56 7.83 5.36
C ALA A 35 0.20 7.34 4.83
N SER A 36 -0.90 7.72 5.47
CA SER A 36 -2.25 7.36 5.04
C SER A 36 -2.58 7.91 3.66
N SER A 37 -2.24 9.16 3.37
CA SER A 37 -2.42 9.76 2.03
C SER A 37 -1.63 9.00 0.97
N SER A 38 -0.40 8.57 1.28
CA SER A 38 0.43 7.82 0.33
C SER A 38 -0.17 6.45 0.02
N VAL A 39 -0.68 5.74 1.03
CA VAL A 39 -1.38 4.47 0.87
C VAL A 39 -2.66 4.65 0.07
N GLN A 40 -3.44 5.69 0.38
CA GLN A 40 -4.66 6.00 -0.36
C GLN A 40 -4.38 6.31 -1.84
N LEU A 41 -3.37 7.13 -2.12
CA LEU A 41 -2.95 7.44 -3.50
C LEU A 41 -2.53 6.19 -4.26
N TYR A 42 -1.80 5.27 -3.61
CA TYR A 42 -1.43 4.00 -4.23
C TYR A 42 -2.67 3.14 -4.52
N TYR A 43 -3.57 3.03 -3.55
CA TYR A 43 -4.81 2.29 -3.69
C TYR A 43 -5.64 2.84 -4.87
N GLU A 44 -5.89 4.14 -4.91
CA GLU A 44 -6.65 4.79 -5.99
C GLU A 44 -5.98 4.62 -7.35
N LYS A 45 -4.65 4.74 -7.41
CA LYS A 45 -3.92 4.70 -8.67
C LYS A 45 -3.79 3.31 -9.26
N TYR A 46 -3.67 2.27 -8.43
CA TYR A 46 -3.29 0.94 -8.90
C TYR A 46 -4.31 -0.15 -8.58
N ILE A 47 -5.03 -0.05 -7.45
CA ILE A 47 -5.95 -1.09 -6.98
C ILE A 47 -7.39 -0.74 -7.35
N PHE A 48 -7.83 0.47 -7.02
CA PHE A 48 -9.16 1.00 -7.34
C PHE A 48 -9.25 1.52 -8.78
N LYS A 49 -8.68 0.78 -9.73
CA LYS A 49 -9.04 1.00 -11.12
C LYS A 49 -10.29 0.18 -11.39
N GLN A 50 -11.37 0.85 -11.81
CA GLN A 50 -12.49 0.12 -12.40
C GLN A 50 -11.96 -0.67 -13.61
N PRO A 51 -12.28 -1.97 -13.73
CA PRO A 51 -11.92 -2.74 -14.91
C PRO A 51 -12.45 -2.02 -16.14
N CYS A 52 -11.56 -1.38 -16.91
CA CYS A 52 -11.94 -0.65 -18.12
C CYS A 52 -12.17 -1.59 -19.31
N MET A 53 -12.00 -2.90 -19.11
CA MET A 53 -12.47 -3.90 -20.04
C MET A 53 -13.95 -4.17 -19.77
N GLY A 54 -14.82 -3.43 -20.45
CA GLY A 54 -16.18 -3.88 -20.76
C GLY A 54 -16.20 -5.04 -21.77
N SER A 55 -15.03 -5.58 -22.12
CA SER A 55 -14.89 -6.78 -22.94
C SER A 55 -15.42 -7.97 -22.15
N LYS A 56 -16.16 -8.85 -22.83
CA LYS A 56 -16.57 -10.17 -22.30
C LYS A 56 -15.37 -11.11 -22.09
N GLN A 57 -14.18 -10.66 -22.46
CA GLN A 57 -12.93 -11.37 -22.29
C GLN A 57 -12.55 -11.38 -20.81
N SER A 58 -12.66 -12.56 -20.19
CA SER A 58 -12.18 -12.78 -18.83
C SER A 58 -10.66 -12.59 -18.77
N GLY A 59 -10.14 -12.30 -17.57
CA GLY A 59 -8.68 -12.25 -17.35
C GLY A 59 -7.98 -13.55 -17.81
N GLU A 60 -8.65 -14.68 -17.67
CA GLU A 60 -8.22 -15.98 -18.20
C GLU A 60 -8.11 -15.99 -19.73
N ALA A 61 -9.15 -15.56 -20.45
CA ALA A 61 -9.12 -15.50 -21.91
C ALA A 61 -8.03 -14.53 -22.41
N TRP A 62 -7.79 -13.44 -21.70
CA TRP A 62 -6.70 -12.51 -21.98
C TRP A 62 -5.30 -13.12 -21.76
N ILE A 63 -5.11 -13.88 -20.68
CA ILE A 63 -3.85 -14.59 -20.43
C ILE A 63 -3.61 -15.67 -21.49
N LEU A 64 -4.64 -16.45 -21.85
CA LEU A 64 -4.54 -17.49 -22.87
C LEU A 64 -4.18 -16.89 -24.25
N GLU A 65 -4.77 -15.77 -24.66
CA GLU A 65 -4.40 -15.09 -25.91
C GLU A 65 -2.95 -14.61 -25.94
N ILE A 66 -2.44 -14.07 -24.81
CA ILE A 66 -1.04 -13.67 -24.69
C ILE A 66 -0.11 -14.87 -24.83
N LEU A 67 -0.47 -15.99 -24.20
CA LEU A 67 0.32 -17.22 -24.23
C LEU A 67 0.26 -17.91 -25.61
N ASP A 68 -0.88 -17.89 -26.29
CA ASP A 68 -1.12 -18.60 -27.54
C ASP A 68 -0.37 -17.97 -28.73
N GLY A 69 -0.40 -16.64 -28.89
CA GLY A 69 0.15 -16.01 -30.11
C GLY A 69 1.27 -15.00 -29.89
N HIS A 70 1.19 -14.20 -28.84
CA HIS A 70 1.91 -12.92 -28.77
C HIS A 70 3.11 -12.95 -27.82
N GLY A 71 4.22 -13.54 -28.27
CA GLY A 71 5.47 -13.61 -27.47
C GLY A 71 6.02 -12.25 -27.03
N SER A 72 5.79 -11.20 -27.81
CA SER A 72 6.09 -9.81 -27.44
C SER A 72 5.28 -9.32 -26.26
N CYS A 73 4.00 -9.72 -26.13
CA CYS A 73 3.14 -9.35 -25.02
C CYS A 73 3.56 -10.03 -23.71
N CYS A 74 4.13 -11.25 -23.74
CA CYS A 74 4.74 -11.85 -22.56
C CYS A 74 5.90 -11.02 -22.02
N MET A 75 6.76 -10.54 -22.92
CA MET A 75 7.88 -9.67 -22.54
C MET A 75 7.41 -8.31 -22.02
N ILE A 76 6.39 -7.70 -22.64
CA ILE A 76 5.89 -6.38 -22.25
C ILE A 76 5.14 -6.42 -20.92
N ASN A 77 4.23 -7.38 -20.73
CA ASN A 77 3.34 -7.43 -19.57
C ASN A 77 3.92 -8.21 -18.39
N PHE A 78 4.60 -9.33 -18.65
CA PHE A 78 5.12 -10.21 -17.61
C PHE A 78 6.65 -10.11 -17.42
N ARG A 79 7.36 -9.40 -18.32
CA ARG A 79 8.83 -9.31 -18.33
C ARG A 79 9.52 -10.68 -18.32
N MET A 80 8.86 -11.68 -18.91
CA MET A 80 9.37 -13.04 -19.02
C MET A 80 9.34 -13.51 -20.47
N SER A 81 10.33 -14.33 -20.86
CA SER A 81 10.33 -14.99 -22.16
C SER A 81 9.18 -15.99 -22.23
N LYS A 82 8.61 -16.21 -23.43
CA LYS A 82 7.43 -17.06 -23.66
C LYS A 82 7.55 -18.48 -23.07
N ILE A 83 8.79 -18.97 -22.92
CA ILE A 83 9.11 -20.31 -22.42
C ILE A 83 8.97 -20.40 -20.90
N ALA A 84 9.18 -19.30 -20.16
CA ALA A 84 9.17 -19.30 -18.70
C ALA A 84 7.75 -19.47 -18.08
N PRO A 85 6.67 -18.83 -18.58
CA PRO A 85 5.31 -19.05 -18.06
C PRO A 85 4.83 -20.49 -18.24
N VAL A 86 5.04 -21.07 -19.42
CA VAL A 86 4.57 -22.43 -19.76
C VAL A 86 5.28 -23.50 -18.90
N GLN A 87 6.55 -23.29 -18.57
CA GLN A 87 7.32 -24.21 -17.72
C GLN A 87 7.08 -23.97 -16.22
N LYS A 88 6.88 -22.72 -15.77
CA LYS A 88 6.70 -22.41 -14.34
C LYS A 88 5.27 -22.59 -13.85
N PHE A 89 4.29 -22.48 -14.74
CA PHE A 89 2.89 -22.59 -14.38
C PHE A 89 2.17 -23.52 -15.37
N PRO A 90 2.41 -24.84 -15.29
CA PRO A 90 1.71 -25.80 -16.15
C PRO A 90 0.20 -25.90 -15.82
N ASN A 91 -0.26 -25.29 -14.71
CA ASN A 91 -1.65 -25.28 -14.27
C ASN A 91 -2.12 -23.87 -13.84
N ILE A 92 -1.81 -22.82 -14.63
CA ILE A 92 -2.34 -21.45 -14.40
C ILE A 92 -3.85 -21.47 -14.13
N GLU A 93 -4.60 -22.31 -14.84
CA GLU A 93 -6.05 -22.45 -14.69
C GLU A 93 -6.47 -22.90 -13.27
N LYS A 94 -5.69 -23.76 -12.61
CA LYS A 94 -6.00 -24.22 -11.24
C LYS A 94 -5.58 -23.19 -10.20
N ASP A 95 -4.47 -22.50 -10.44
CA ASP A 95 -3.93 -21.49 -9.52
C ASP A 95 -4.82 -20.24 -9.48
N PHE A 96 -5.40 -19.83 -10.61
CA PHE A 96 -6.37 -18.73 -10.65
C PHE A 96 -7.74 -19.11 -10.06
N LYS A 97 -8.25 -20.32 -10.33
CA LYS A 97 -9.52 -20.80 -9.74
C LYS A 97 -9.45 -20.97 -8.21
N GLY A 98 -8.27 -21.21 -7.65
CA GLY A 98 -8.06 -21.28 -6.20
C GLY A 98 -8.10 -19.92 -5.49
N LEU A 99 -7.89 -18.82 -6.21
CA LEU A 99 -7.89 -17.45 -5.66
C LEU A 99 -9.26 -16.77 -5.67
N GLU A 100 -10.22 -17.26 -6.47
CA GLU A 100 -11.59 -16.73 -6.49
C GLU A 100 -12.52 -17.36 -5.42
N GLN A 101 -12.02 -18.32 -4.61
CA GLN A 101 -12.78 -18.97 -3.54
C GLN A 101 -12.34 -18.57 -2.11
N GLN A 102 -11.54 -17.52 -1.95
CA GLN A 102 -11.25 -16.88 -0.66
C GLN A 102 -11.85 -15.47 -0.60
#